data_AF-A0A8S1IKB7-F1
#
_entry.id   AF-A0A8S1IKB7-F1
#
_cell.length_a   1.000
_cell.length_b   1.000
_cell.length_c   1.000
_cell.angle_alpha   90.00
_cell.angle_beta   90.00
_cell.angle_gamma   90.00
#
_symmetry.space_group_name_H-M   'P 1'
#
loop_
_entity.id
_entity.type
_entity.pdbx_description
1 polymer ?
#
loop_
_entity_poly.entity_id
_entity_poly.type
_entity_poly.pdbx_seq_one_letter_code
_entity_poly.pdbx_strand_id
1 'polypeptide(L)'
;MPNKRAVIQAFHHIQHLLFLGFFSTRKLRPEILRMALAEHLVPAHELLAEQINRAAVWDDRSTLPEKRRPEGWCKQVVGETFRKLPTIRKQLYGDVMASYRNDPAAASIEEVVFSYPGIIALTAHRFAHELHRARVPMIPRILSEYAHERTGVDIHPGAKFGERIFIDHGTGLVVGATSVIGDDVKLYQGVTLGALSVSGLTDEQQKRHPTLGDRVTVYAGATILGGDTEVGADSVIGGNVWLVKSVENDKMTIRADIVDAIGNTPLIELASFSKETGCKILGKAEWLNPGMSVKDRAAKFMVLDAEARGVLKPGGTIVEGTAGNTGIGLAMVGRARGYRVVIVIPETQTKEKKDMLRLFGAELVEVPAVPFANPNNYVHVAERLAEELGGFYANQWDNLANRQSHIEGTAPEIWEQTGGKVDAFVSAIGTGGTLSGTGIGLKDFDQNITVALADPHGAKMYAYFTRGELETDVEGGSITQGIGQGRVTGNVDGSLVDKAYRIPDTEAVEVLDKLASDDGIVLGGSAGVNIAATLRLAREMGPGHTLVTILCDHGSRYQSQLWSAEFRRERGFQVPSWLEEPSSIKPPFVS
;
A
#
# COMPACT_ATOMS: atom_id res chain seq x y z
N MET A 1 36.14 38.61 -14.05
CA MET A 1 34.76 38.13 -13.82
C MET A 1 33.95 38.21 -15.11
N PRO A 2 33.01 37.29 -15.34
CA PRO A 2 32.10 37.33 -16.49
C PRO A 2 31.08 38.47 -16.36
N ASN A 3 30.57 38.96 -17.49
CA ASN A 3 29.53 39.98 -17.55
C ASN A 3 28.15 39.32 -17.69
N LYS A 4 27.28 39.46 -16.67
CA LYS A 4 25.92 38.88 -16.65
C LYS A 4 25.09 39.25 -17.90
N ARG A 5 25.15 40.50 -18.37
CA ARG A 5 24.39 40.96 -19.55
C ARG A 5 24.86 40.27 -20.83
N ALA A 6 26.17 40.11 -21.00
CA ALA A 6 26.73 39.41 -22.17
C ALA A 6 26.37 37.91 -22.18
N VAL A 7 26.34 37.27 -21.00
CA VAL A 7 25.89 35.87 -20.86
C VAL A 7 24.41 35.73 -21.29
N ILE A 8 23.55 36.63 -20.81
CA ILE A 8 22.13 36.62 -21.16
C ILE A 8 21.94 36.89 -22.66
N GLN A 9 22.70 37.82 -23.24
CA GLN A 9 22.67 38.08 -24.67
C GLN A 9 23.09 36.84 -25.49
N ALA A 10 24.13 36.13 -25.08
CA ALA A 10 24.52 34.87 -25.71
C ALA A 10 23.39 33.83 -25.63
N PHE A 11 22.73 33.73 -24.48
CA PHE A 11 21.59 32.83 -24.29
C PHE A 11 20.40 33.18 -25.18
N HIS A 12 20.09 34.46 -25.38
CA HIS A 12 19.04 34.87 -26.32
C HIS A 12 19.35 34.35 -27.72
N HIS A 13 20.56 34.55 -28.24
CA HIS A 13 20.94 33.96 -29.54
C HIS A 13 20.79 32.44 -29.57
N ILE A 14 21.10 31.73 -28.47
CA ILE A 14 20.89 30.28 -28.36
C ILE A 14 19.40 29.91 -28.39
N GLN A 15 18.53 30.68 -27.73
CA GLN A 15 17.07 30.45 -27.79
C GLN A 15 16.55 30.55 -29.24
N HIS A 16 17.05 31.51 -30.02
CA HIS A 16 16.73 31.61 -31.45
C HIS A 16 17.18 30.38 -32.25
N LEU A 17 18.30 29.73 -31.88
CA LEU A 17 18.77 28.52 -32.54
C LEU A 17 17.92 27.29 -32.17
N LEU A 18 17.53 27.19 -30.89
CA LEU A 18 16.71 26.08 -30.36
C LEU A 18 15.28 26.13 -30.93
N PHE A 19 14.70 27.32 -31.02
CA PHE A 19 13.35 27.57 -31.54
C PHE A 19 13.39 28.45 -32.80
N LEU A 20 14.15 27.99 -33.79
CA LEU A 20 14.34 28.73 -35.04
C LEU A 20 13.00 29.04 -35.72
N GLY A 21 12.80 30.31 -36.05
CA GLY A 21 11.58 30.82 -36.67
C GLY A 21 10.58 31.41 -35.69
N PHE A 22 10.51 30.92 -34.45
CA PHE A 22 9.60 31.45 -33.43
C PHE A 22 9.98 32.88 -33.02
N PHE A 23 11.24 33.10 -32.66
CA PHE A 23 11.71 34.42 -32.25
C PHE A 23 12.17 35.30 -33.43
N SER A 24 11.96 34.87 -34.67
CA SER A 24 12.44 35.60 -35.86
C SER A 24 11.54 36.77 -36.21
N THR A 25 12.13 37.95 -36.45
CA THR A 25 11.41 39.11 -37.00
C THR A 25 11.24 39.04 -38.52
N ARG A 26 11.83 38.02 -39.17
CA ARG A 26 11.78 37.81 -40.63
C ARG A 26 11.25 36.42 -40.95
N LYS A 27 10.51 36.30 -42.06
CA LYS A 27 10.02 35.00 -42.55
C LYS A 27 11.19 34.08 -42.91
N LEU A 28 11.28 32.92 -42.26
CA LEU A 28 12.29 31.93 -42.57
C LEU A 28 11.97 31.28 -43.92
N ARG A 29 12.98 31.16 -44.80
CA ARG A 29 12.89 30.43 -46.07
C ARG A 29 14.10 29.50 -46.22
N PRO A 30 13.98 28.38 -46.95
CA PRO A 30 15.08 27.42 -47.12
C PRO A 30 16.38 28.07 -47.61
N GLU A 31 16.29 29.08 -48.49
CA GLU A 31 17.45 29.72 -49.11
C GLU A 31 18.25 30.58 -48.12
N ILE A 32 17.60 31.13 -47.09
CA ILE A 32 18.24 31.99 -46.08
C ILE A 32 18.52 31.26 -44.77
N LEU A 33 18.18 29.97 -44.67
CA LEU A 33 18.27 29.20 -43.42
C LEU A 33 19.70 29.20 -42.85
N ARG A 34 20.72 28.99 -43.70
CA ARG A 34 22.13 29.01 -43.27
C ARG A 34 22.54 30.38 -42.73
N MET A 35 22.07 31.45 -43.36
CA MET A 35 22.35 32.82 -42.93
C MET A 35 21.67 33.12 -41.61
N ALA A 36 20.40 32.74 -41.45
CA ALA A 36 19.65 32.92 -40.20
C ALA A 36 20.27 32.13 -39.03
N LEU A 37 20.78 30.92 -39.29
CA LEU A 37 21.54 30.16 -38.30
C LEU A 37 22.84 30.87 -37.94
N ALA A 38 23.62 31.34 -38.92
CA ALA A 38 24.88 32.04 -38.67
C ALA A 38 24.70 33.36 -37.88
N GLU A 39 23.62 34.10 -38.16
CA GLU A 39 23.25 35.35 -37.48
C GLU A 39 23.10 35.20 -35.96
N HIS A 40 22.73 34.01 -35.49
CA HIS A 40 22.67 33.71 -34.05
C HIS A 40 23.84 32.86 -33.55
N LEU A 41 24.33 31.90 -34.35
CA LEU A 41 25.37 30.97 -33.93
C LEU A 41 26.71 31.67 -33.68
N VAL A 42 27.10 32.61 -34.55
CA VAL A 42 28.41 33.29 -34.43
C VAL A 42 28.43 34.21 -33.20
N PRO A 43 27.47 35.13 -32.99
CA PRO A 43 27.47 35.96 -31.79
C PRO A 43 27.31 35.16 -30.50
N ALA A 44 26.47 34.11 -30.49
CA ALA A 44 26.34 33.23 -29.34
C ALA A 44 27.68 32.60 -28.96
N HIS A 45 28.41 32.07 -29.95
CA HIS A 45 29.70 31.44 -29.73
C HIS A 45 30.74 32.43 -29.20
N GLU A 46 30.88 33.60 -29.82
CA GLU A 46 31.87 34.61 -29.43
C GLU A 46 31.62 35.13 -28.02
N LEU A 47 30.39 35.58 -27.74
CA LEU A 47 30.01 36.08 -26.43
C LEU A 47 30.21 35.01 -25.35
N LEU A 48 29.73 33.79 -25.60
CA LEU A 48 29.82 32.72 -24.60
C LEU A 48 31.27 32.30 -24.36
N ALA A 49 32.08 32.15 -25.41
CA ALA A 49 33.49 31.79 -25.27
C ALA A 49 34.26 32.86 -24.48
N GLU A 50 33.99 34.14 -24.75
CA GLU A 50 34.59 35.25 -23.99
C GLU A 50 34.16 35.20 -22.51
N GLN A 51 32.87 35.02 -22.23
CA GLN A 51 32.38 35.01 -20.84
C GLN A 51 32.86 33.78 -20.07
N ILE A 52 32.91 32.60 -20.70
CA ILE A 52 33.50 31.40 -20.12
C ILE A 52 34.98 31.61 -19.82
N ASN A 53 35.73 32.24 -20.74
CA ASN A 53 37.13 32.57 -20.49
C ASN A 53 37.29 33.49 -19.28
N ARG A 54 36.49 34.56 -19.20
CA ARG A 54 36.52 35.49 -18.05
C ARG A 54 36.15 34.82 -16.73
N ALA A 55 35.26 33.84 -16.75
CA ALA A 55 34.88 33.06 -15.58
C ALA A 55 35.99 32.07 -15.18
N ALA A 56 36.58 31.36 -16.14
CA ALA A 56 37.67 30.43 -15.92
C ALA A 56 38.93 31.12 -15.37
N VAL A 57 39.35 32.23 -15.97
CA VAL A 57 40.50 33.03 -15.48
C VAL A 57 40.27 33.53 -14.06
N TRP A 58 39.04 33.92 -13.74
CA TRP A 58 38.69 34.39 -12.40
C TRP A 58 38.74 33.25 -11.37
N ASP A 59 38.20 32.10 -11.71
CA ASP A 59 38.15 30.91 -10.87
C ASP A 59 39.56 30.30 -10.66
N ASP A 60 40.42 30.34 -11.70
CA ASP A 60 41.81 29.89 -11.65
C ASP A 60 42.79 30.87 -10.96
N ARG A 61 42.32 32.02 -10.45
CA ARG A 61 43.20 33.10 -9.94
C ARG A 61 44.10 32.65 -8.78
N SER A 62 43.65 31.70 -7.98
CA SER A 62 44.38 31.10 -6.86
C SER A 62 44.95 29.71 -7.18
N THR A 63 44.79 29.23 -8.40
CA THR A 63 45.28 27.92 -8.85
C THR A 63 46.71 28.05 -9.36
N LEU A 64 47.55 27.05 -9.03
CA LEU A 64 48.93 26.95 -9.52
C LEU A 64 48.95 26.91 -11.06
N PRO A 65 49.91 27.58 -11.74
CA PRO A 65 49.94 27.71 -13.20
C PRO A 65 49.75 26.41 -13.98
N GLU A 66 50.40 25.33 -13.54
CA GLU A 66 50.37 24.00 -14.16
C GLU A 66 49.03 23.26 -14.00
N LYS A 67 48.16 23.73 -13.10
CA LYS A 67 46.80 23.18 -12.87
C LYS A 67 45.71 24.06 -13.46
N ARG A 68 46.05 25.19 -14.10
CA ARG A 68 45.07 26.08 -14.74
C ARG A 68 44.51 25.45 -16.00
N ARG A 69 43.30 25.86 -16.37
CA ARG A 69 42.71 25.44 -17.64
C ARG A 69 43.58 25.91 -18.82
N PRO A 70 43.79 25.07 -19.85
CA PRO A 70 44.66 25.41 -20.97
C PRO A 70 44.07 26.50 -21.86
N GLU A 71 44.93 27.17 -22.62
CA GLU A 71 44.49 28.12 -23.64
C GLU A 71 43.57 27.44 -24.66
N GLY A 72 42.48 28.11 -25.05
CA GLY A 72 41.49 27.55 -25.97
C GLY A 72 40.46 26.60 -25.33
N TRP A 73 40.61 26.22 -24.05
CA TRP A 73 39.63 25.39 -23.33
C TRP A 73 38.20 25.94 -23.44
N CYS A 74 38.02 27.25 -23.30
CA CYS A 74 36.72 27.91 -23.42
C CYS A 74 36.08 27.71 -24.80
N LYS A 75 36.84 27.85 -25.89
CA LYS A 75 36.36 27.63 -27.26
C LYS A 75 36.03 26.15 -27.50
N GLN A 76 36.84 25.24 -26.95
CA GLN A 76 36.57 23.81 -27.03
C GLN A 76 35.24 23.47 -26.33
N VAL A 77 35.05 23.92 -25.10
CA VAL A 77 33.82 23.70 -24.32
C VAL A 77 32.60 24.26 -25.05
N VAL A 78 32.66 25.49 -25.55
CA VAL A 78 31.55 26.07 -26.33
C VAL A 78 31.27 25.23 -27.58
N GLY A 79 32.30 24.83 -28.32
CA GLY A 79 32.14 23.98 -29.50
C GLY A 79 31.50 22.63 -29.18
N GLU A 80 31.91 21.98 -28.09
CA GLU A 80 31.32 20.72 -27.63
C GLU A 80 29.87 20.88 -27.17
N THR A 81 29.55 21.94 -26.41
CA THR A 81 28.17 22.26 -26.03
C THR A 81 27.31 22.55 -27.26
N PHE A 82 27.85 23.27 -28.25
CA PHE A 82 27.10 23.62 -29.46
C PHE A 82 26.80 22.40 -30.34
N ARG A 83 27.68 21.40 -30.38
CA ARG A 83 27.40 20.10 -31.02
C ARG A 83 26.21 19.37 -30.39
N LYS A 84 25.85 19.68 -29.14
CA LYS A 84 24.69 19.10 -28.44
C LYS A 84 23.39 19.87 -28.67
N LEU A 85 23.40 21.02 -29.35
CA LEU A 85 22.18 21.78 -29.65
C LEU A 85 21.08 20.94 -30.33
N PRO A 86 21.38 20.02 -31.28
CA PRO A 86 20.34 19.14 -31.84
C PRO A 86 19.70 18.23 -30.79
N THR A 87 20.48 17.68 -29.85
CA THR A 87 19.97 16.86 -28.75
C THR A 87 19.12 17.68 -27.78
N ILE A 88 19.60 18.86 -27.39
CA ILE A 88 18.85 19.79 -26.53
C ILE A 88 17.52 20.16 -27.19
N ARG A 89 17.54 20.46 -28.50
CA ARG A 89 16.33 20.76 -29.26
C ARG A 89 15.34 19.58 -29.31
N LYS A 90 15.82 18.34 -29.46
CA LYS A 90 14.97 17.14 -29.40
C LYS A 90 14.30 17.00 -28.02
N GLN A 91 15.05 17.21 -26.95
CA GLN A 91 14.52 17.15 -25.59
C GLN A 91 13.47 18.25 -25.34
N LEU A 92 13.76 19.49 -25.76
CA LEU A 92 12.83 20.61 -25.65
C LEU A 92 11.56 20.40 -26.48
N TYR A 93 11.65 19.75 -27.63
CA TYR A 93 10.46 19.36 -28.38
C TYR A 93 9.58 18.41 -27.55
N GLY A 94 10.17 17.44 -26.86
CA GLY A 94 9.46 16.57 -25.93
C GLY A 94 8.75 17.35 -24.81
N ASP A 95 9.44 18.32 -24.20
CA ASP A 95 8.87 19.16 -23.14
C ASP A 95 7.71 20.04 -23.65
N VAL A 96 7.87 20.66 -24.82
CA VAL A 96 6.80 21.45 -25.47
C VAL A 96 5.58 20.58 -25.77
N MET A 97 5.80 19.36 -26.29
CA MET A 97 4.70 18.43 -26.54
C MET A 97 4.05 17.95 -25.23
N ALA A 98 4.82 17.79 -24.15
CA ALA A 98 4.28 17.46 -22.84
C ALA A 98 3.40 18.59 -22.31
N SER A 99 3.85 19.85 -22.39
CA SER A 99 3.03 21.02 -22.05
C SER A 99 1.74 21.09 -22.86
N TYR A 100 1.82 20.98 -24.19
CA TYR A 100 0.64 21.04 -25.06
C TYR A 100 -0.38 19.93 -24.77
N ARG A 101 0.08 18.72 -24.43
CA ARG A 101 -0.82 17.58 -24.15
C ARG A 101 -1.46 17.61 -22.78
N ASN A 102 -0.79 18.21 -21.79
CA ASN A 102 -1.21 18.16 -20.39
C ASN A 102 -1.91 19.43 -19.92
N ASP A 103 -1.79 20.54 -20.65
CA ASP A 103 -2.54 21.77 -20.39
C ASP A 103 -3.75 21.88 -21.33
N PRO A 104 -5.00 21.67 -20.84
CA PRO A 104 -6.20 21.80 -21.66
C PRO A 104 -6.46 23.24 -22.15
N ALA A 105 -5.79 24.25 -21.59
CA ALA A 105 -5.87 25.63 -22.04
C ALA A 105 -4.92 25.95 -23.21
N ALA A 106 -3.98 25.06 -23.55
CA ALA A 106 -3.06 25.26 -24.66
C ALA A 106 -3.80 25.19 -26.01
N ALA A 107 -3.93 26.32 -26.72
CA ALA A 107 -4.59 26.34 -28.03
C ALA A 107 -3.67 25.81 -29.15
N SER A 108 -2.35 25.92 -28.99
CA SER A 108 -1.37 25.51 -30.01
C SER A 108 0.03 25.23 -29.44
N ILE A 109 0.87 24.54 -30.22
CA ILE A 109 2.29 24.34 -29.90
C ILE A 109 3.02 25.68 -29.88
N GLU A 110 2.65 26.58 -30.79
CA GLU A 110 3.22 27.91 -30.92
C GLU A 110 3.01 28.73 -29.64
N GLU A 111 1.78 28.72 -29.12
CA GLU A 111 1.45 29.38 -27.85
C GLU A 111 2.32 28.86 -26.71
N VAL A 112 2.51 27.54 -26.61
CA VAL A 112 3.35 26.92 -25.59
C VAL A 112 4.79 27.44 -25.68
N VAL A 113 5.37 27.48 -26.88
CA VAL A 113 6.75 27.95 -27.09
C VAL A 113 6.91 29.43 -26.73
N PHE A 114 5.92 30.27 -27.03
CA PHE A 114 6.01 31.72 -26.80
C PHE A 114 5.66 32.17 -25.38
N SER A 115 4.69 31.51 -24.76
CA SER A 115 4.00 32.09 -23.59
C SER A 115 4.28 31.32 -22.30
N TYR A 116 4.77 30.08 -22.34
CA TYR A 116 4.81 29.24 -21.15
C TYR A 116 6.11 29.45 -20.36
N PRO A 117 6.05 29.91 -19.09
CA PRO A 117 7.24 30.13 -18.27
C PRO A 117 8.06 28.84 -18.05
N GLY A 118 7.38 27.69 -17.96
CA GLY A 118 8.03 26.38 -17.83
C GLY A 118 8.97 26.05 -18.98
N ILE A 119 8.60 26.39 -20.22
CA ILE A 119 9.45 26.15 -21.40
C ILE A 119 10.69 27.05 -21.40
N ILE A 120 10.55 28.30 -20.96
CA ILE A 120 11.69 29.22 -20.81
C ILE A 120 12.67 28.67 -19.77
N ALA A 121 12.16 28.19 -18.62
CA ALA A 121 12.97 27.61 -17.56
C ALA A 121 13.70 26.33 -18.01
N LEU A 122 12.99 25.41 -18.66
CA LEU A 122 13.58 24.17 -19.20
C LEU A 122 14.62 24.46 -20.29
N THR A 123 14.39 25.46 -21.14
CA THR A 123 15.35 25.89 -22.16
C THR A 123 16.66 26.37 -21.54
N ALA A 124 16.57 27.23 -20.52
CA ALA A 124 17.74 27.70 -19.79
C ALA A 124 18.44 26.55 -19.06
N HIS A 125 17.67 25.70 -18.38
CA HIS A 125 18.21 24.56 -17.64
C HIS A 125 18.94 23.58 -18.55
N ARG A 126 18.33 23.08 -19.63
CA ARG A 126 18.96 22.08 -20.51
C ARG A 126 20.28 22.58 -21.12
N PHE A 127 20.36 23.86 -21.48
CA PHE A 127 21.60 24.45 -21.96
C PHE A 127 22.63 24.66 -20.83
N ALA A 128 22.20 25.22 -19.69
CA ALA A 128 23.06 25.43 -18.53
C ALA A 128 23.60 24.12 -17.96
N HIS A 129 22.82 23.04 -18.00
CA HIS A 129 23.20 21.71 -17.55
C HIS A 129 24.41 21.18 -18.34
N GLU A 130 24.45 21.38 -19.65
CA GLU A 130 25.59 20.96 -20.47
C GLU A 130 26.86 21.75 -20.15
N LEU A 131 26.75 23.05 -19.86
CA LEU A 131 27.86 23.86 -19.37
C LEU A 131 28.30 23.45 -17.96
N HIS A 132 27.36 23.10 -17.09
CA HIS A 132 27.63 22.61 -15.74
C HIS A 132 28.37 21.27 -15.77
N ARG A 133 27.96 20.33 -16.63
CA ARG A 133 28.67 19.07 -16.87
C ARG A 133 30.09 19.27 -17.38
N ALA A 134 30.31 20.31 -18.18
CA ALA A 134 31.64 20.72 -18.62
C ALA A 134 32.45 21.49 -17.55
N ARG A 135 31.94 21.59 -16.31
CA ARG A 135 32.53 22.31 -15.18
C ARG A 135 32.83 23.77 -15.49
N VAL A 136 31.95 24.42 -16.26
CA VAL A 136 32.03 25.86 -16.51
C VAL A 136 31.66 26.62 -15.23
N PRO A 137 32.54 27.48 -14.71
CA PRO A 137 32.27 28.23 -13.47
C PRO A 137 31.31 29.38 -13.75
N MET A 138 30.43 29.68 -12.79
CA MET A 138 29.50 30.82 -12.76
C MET A 138 28.44 30.88 -13.86
N ILE A 139 28.78 30.64 -15.13
CA ILE A 139 27.89 30.79 -16.30
C ILE A 139 26.61 29.95 -16.16
N PRO A 140 26.65 28.65 -15.79
CA PRO A 140 25.44 27.86 -15.61
C PRO A 140 24.49 28.45 -14.56
N ARG A 141 25.03 28.93 -13.42
CA ARG A 141 24.21 29.54 -12.37
C ARG A 141 23.66 30.89 -12.80
N ILE A 142 24.41 31.71 -13.54
CA ILE A 142 23.90 32.96 -14.13
C ILE A 142 22.68 32.70 -15.01
N LEU A 143 22.69 31.63 -15.82
CA LEU A 143 21.55 31.26 -16.67
C LEU A 143 20.36 30.75 -15.86
N SER A 144 20.61 29.92 -14.85
CA SER A 144 19.59 29.43 -13.90
C SER A 144 18.92 30.59 -13.16
N GLU A 145 19.68 31.56 -12.64
CA GLU A 145 19.13 32.76 -11.99
C GLU A 145 18.38 33.68 -12.97
N TYR A 146 18.86 33.82 -14.20
CA TYR A 146 18.14 34.57 -15.23
C TYR A 146 16.77 33.95 -15.53
N ALA A 147 16.69 32.62 -15.61
CA ALA A 147 15.42 31.94 -15.80
C ALA A 147 14.51 32.14 -14.58
N HIS A 148 15.04 31.94 -13.37
CA HIS A 148 14.31 32.14 -12.12
C HIS A 148 13.73 33.55 -12.00
N GLU A 149 14.52 34.60 -12.28
CA GLU A 149 14.08 36.01 -12.29
C GLU A 149 12.92 36.25 -13.27
N ARG A 150 12.82 35.48 -14.35
CA ARG A 150 11.81 35.65 -15.42
C ARG A 150 10.56 34.81 -15.24
N THR A 151 10.69 33.63 -14.64
CA THR A 151 9.63 32.60 -14.64
C THR A 151 9.17 32.22 -13.24
N GLY A 152 9.92 32.57 -12.19
CA GLY A 152 9.68 32.10 -10.83
C GLY A 152 10.06 30.63 -10.60
N VAL A 153 10.74 29.99 -11.56
CA VAL A 153 11.19 28.59 -11.50
C VAL A 153 12.70 28.54 -11.21
N ASP A 154 13.11 28.11 -10.02
CA ASP A 154 14.53 27.90 -9.67
C ASP A 154 14.92 26.44 -9.87
N ILE A 155 15.62 26.17 -10.98
CA ILE A 155 16.23 24.86 -11.23
C ILE A 155 17.74 25.01 -11.17
N HIS A 156 18.38 24.30 -10.24
CA HIS A 156 19.83 24.27 -10.17
C HIS A 156 20.42 23.58 -11.42
N PRO A 157 21.51 24.11 -12.03
CA PRO A 157 22.09 23.53 -13.25
C PRO A 157 22.55 22.07 -13.14
N GLY A 158 22.83 21.61 -11.91
CA GLY A 158 23.24 20.22 -11.63
C GLY A 158 22.11 19.20 -11.62
N ALA A 159 20.85 19.62 -11.49
CA ALA A 159 19.71 18.73 -11.51
C ALA A 159 19.65 17.95 -12.83
N LYS A 160 19.22 16.69 -12.78
CA LYS A 160 19.11 15.82 -13.95
C LYS A 160 17.65 15.63 -14.32
N PHE A 161 17.29 16.02 -15.54
CA PHE A 161 15.94 15.91 -16.08
C PHE A 161 15.93 14.85 -17.18
N GLY A 162 14.93 13.98 -17.16
CA GLY A 162 14.56 13.11 -18.27
C GLY A 162 13.96 13.87 -19.46
N GLU A 163 13.18 13.16 -20.24
CA GLU A 163 12.44 13.69 -21.39
C GLU A 163 10.97 13.98 -21.05
N ARG A 164 10.35 14.89 -21.80
CA ARG A 164 8.89 15.18 -21.73
C ARG A 164 8.47 15.72 -20.36
N ILE A 165 9.20 16.71 -19.86
CA ILE A 165 8.93 17.33 -18.58
C ILE A 165 7.87 18.41 -18.72
N PHE A 166 6.84 18.33 -17.90
CA PHE A 166 5.77 19.33 -17.83
C PHE A 166 5.90 20.14 -16.54
N ILE A 167 6.06 21.46 -16.69
CA ILE A 167 6.01 22.41 -15.57
C ILE A 167 4.80 23.30 -15.76
N ASP A 168 3.80 23.12 -14.91
CA ASP A 168 2.58 23.91 -14.92
C ASP A 168 2.62 25.03 -13.88
N HIS A 169 2.22 26.24 -14.28
CA HIS A 169 2.19 27.43 -13.44
C HIS A 169 3.46 27.63 -12.57
N GLY A 170 4.65 27.27 -13.05
CA GLY A 170 5.86 26.97 -12.25
C GLY A 170 6.43 28.00 -11.26
N THR A 171 5.76 29.12 -11.00
CA THR A 171 6.07 30.05 -9.92
C THR A 171 6.29 29.32 -8.60
N GLY A 172 7.44 29.57 -7.96
CA GLY A 172 7.82 28.97 -6.68
C GLY A 172 8.32 27.53 -6.78
N LEU A 173 8.48 26.96 -7.99
CA LEU A 173 9.11 25.66 -8.19
C LEU A 173 10.61 25.75 -7.87
N VAL A 174 11.10 24.90 -6.98
CA VAL A 174 12.51 24.81 -6.58
C VAL A 174 13.03 23.39 -6.78
N VAL A 175 14.06 23.22 -7.60
CA VAL A 175 14.71 21.94 -7.88
C VAL A 175 16.19 21.99 -7.54
N GLY A 176 16.57 21.24 -6.50
CA GLY A 176 17.93 21.22 -5.98
C GLY A 176 18.98 20.51 -6.85
N ALA A 177 20.25 20.73 -6.49
CA ALA A 177 21.41 20.43 -7.33
C ALA A 177 21.62 18.96 -7.70
N THR A 178 21.21 18.04 -6.83
CA THR A 178 21.41 16.60 -7.03
C THR A 178 20.09 15.85 -7.26
N SER A 179 19.01 16.58 -7.55
CA SER A 179 17.73 15.97 -7.89
C SER A 179 17.84 15.20 -9.20
N VAL A 180 17.20 14.04 -9.26
CA VAL A 180 17.06 13.24 -10.47
C VAL A 180 15.57 13.12 -10.76
N ILE A 181 15.16 13.51 -11.96
CA ILE A 181 13.78 13.52 -12.39
C ILE A 181 13.70 12.65 -13.65
N GLY A 182 12.87 11.61 -13.59
CA GLY A 182 12.63 10.68 -14.69
C GLY A 182 11.90 11.30 -15.88
N ASP A 183 11.42 10.44 -16.77
CA ASP A 183 10.67 10.81 -17.95
C ASP A 183 9.19 11.11 -17.65
N ASP A 184 8.54 11.94 -18.46
CA ASP A 184 7.09 12.21 -18.37
C ASP A 184 6.62 12.77 -17.00
N VAL A 185 7.50 13.46 -16.28
CA VAL A 185 7.19 14.02 -14.96
C VAL A 185 6.45 15.34 -15.07
N LYS A 186 5.44 15.52 -14.21
CA LYS A 186 4.64 16.74 -14.08
C LYS A 186 4.91 17.43 -12.76
N LEU A 187 5.30 18.69 -12.81
CA LEU A 187 5.60 19.52 -11.63
C LEU A 187 4.72 20.76 -11.65
N TYR A 188 3.93 20.95 -10.59
CA TYR A 188 3.07 22.12 -10.43
C TYR A 188 3.74 23.23 -9.62
N GLN A 189 3.07 24.38 -9.52
CA GLN A 189 3.55 25.56 -8.80
C GLN A 189 3.92 25.28 -7.34
N GLY A 190 4.96 25.94 -6.83
CA GLY A 190 5.36 25.82 -5.43
C GLY A 190 5.95 24.47 -5.00
N VAL A 191 6.21 23.53 -5.93
CA VAL A 191 6.87 22.27 -5.59
C VAL A 191 8.33 22.52 -5.19
N THR A 192 8.80 21.84 -4.14
CA THR A 192 10.19 21.93 -3.68
C THR A 192 10.83 20.55 -3.63
N LEU A 193 11.93 20.35 -4.38
CA LEU A 193 12.80 19.16 -4.30
C LEU A 193 14.10 19.56 -3.59
N GLY A 194 14.13 19.39 -2.27
CA GLY A 194 15.14 19.95 -1.36
C GLY A 194 15.99 18.92 -0.61
N ALA A 195 16.90 19.42 0.24
CA ALA A 195 17.71 18.60 1.14
C ALA A 195 17.17 18.61 2.58
N LEU A 196 17.31 17.51 3.31
CA LEU A 196 16.83 17.36 4.70
C LEU A 196 17.65 18.15 5.73
N SER A 197 18.95 18.33 5.49
CA SER A 197 19.83 19.14 6.34
C SER A 197 20.88 19.85 5.49
N VAL A 198 21.16 21.09 5.87
CA VAL A 198 22.22 21.95 5.29
C VAL A 198 23.45 22.02 6.21
N SER A 199 23.49 21.25 7.30
CA SER A 199 24.58 21.29 8.29
C SER A 199 25.78 20.46 7.81
N GLY A 200 26.79 21.14 7.27
CA GLY A 200 28.11 20.59 7.01
C GLY A 200 28.58 20.79 5.57
N LEU A 201 29.84 21.20 5.42
CA LEU A 201 30.59 21.08 4.16
C LEU A 201 30.75 19.59 3.84
N THR A 202 29.70 18.97 3.32
CA THR A 202 29.75 17.63 2.76
C THR A 202 30.20 17.72 1.31
N ASP A 203 31.01 16.75 0.88
CA ASP A 203 31.56 16.68 -0.48
C ASP A 203 30.50 17.03 -1.53
N GLU A 204 30.85 17.87 -2.51
CA GLU A 204 29.96 18.28 -3.61
C GLU A 204 29.36 17.08 -4.39
N GLN A 205 29.88 15.87 -4.18
CA GLN A 205 29.50 14.63 -4.85
C GLN A 205 28.39 13.82 -4.15
N GLN A 206 28.00 14.14 -2.91
CA GLN A 206 26.98 13.34 -2.21
C GLN A 206 25.55 13.72 -2.67
N LYS A 207 24.72 12.72 -2.96
CA LYS A 207 23.29 12.89 -3.27
C LYS A 207 22.56 13.45 -2.04
N ARG A 208 21.79 14.53 -2.21
CA ARG A 208 21.16 15.30 -1.12
C ARG A 208 19.70 15.62 -1.37
N HIS A 209 19.27 15.52 -2.63
CA HIS A 209 17.93 15.87 -3.08
C HIS A 209 17.25 14.61 -3.65
N PRO A 210 15.91 14.58 -3.67
CA PRO A 210 15.16 13.38 -3.99
C PRO A 210 15.29 12.93 -5.45
N THR A 211 14.87 11.69 -5.69
CA THR A 211 14.68 11.13 -7.04
C THR A 211 13.20 10.93 -7.32
N LEU A 212 12.74 11.43 -8.47
CA LEU A 212 11.41 11.14 -9.00
C LEU A 212 11.56 10.14 -10.15
N GLY A 213 10.83 9.03 -10.09
CA GLY A 213 10.72 8.06 -11.17
C GLY A 213 9.95 8.60 -12.38
N ASP A 214 9.75 7.75 -13.37
CA ASP A 214 9.03 8.12 -14.58
C ASP A 214 7.52 8.30 -14.31
N ARG A 215 6.87 9.17 -15.08
CA ARG A 215 5.41 9.43 -15.04
C ARG A 215 4.90 9.92 -13.68
N VAL A 216 5.79 10.44 -12.83
CA VAL A 216 5.41 11.02 -11.54
C VAL A 216 4.68 12.35 -11.74
N THR A 217 3.61 12.56 -10.98
CA THR A 217 2.91 13.84 -10.90
C THR A 217 3.07 14.41 -9.49
N VAL A 218 3.61 15.62 -9.37
CA VAL A 218 3.77 16.31 -8.09
C VAL A 218 2.93 17.59 -8.10
N TYR A 219 1.84 17.58 -7.33
CA TYR A 219 0.89 18.69 -7.25
C TYR A 219 1.39 19.86 -6.40
N ALA A 220 0.69 20.99 -6.55
CA ALA A 220 1.10 22.30 -6.08
C ALA A 220 1.47 22.34 -4.58
N GLY A 221 2.56 23.01 -4.25
CA GLY A 221 3.01 23.23 -2.88
C GLY A 221 3.65 22.02 -2.19
N ALA A 222 3.79 20.88 -2.86
CA ALA A 222 4.43 19.71 -2.26
C ALA A 222 5.94 19.93 -2.04
N THR A 223 6.45 19.48 -0.90
CA THR A 223 7.86 19.57 -0.52
C THR A 223 8.41 18.17 -0.29
N ILE A 224 9.38 17.75 -1.12
CA ILE A 224 10.01 16.43 -1.06
C ILE A 224 11.49 16.63 -0.73
N LEU A 225 11.96 16.03 0.36
CA LEU A 225 13.30 16.28 0.90
C LEU A 225 14.10 14.99 1.09
N GLY A 226 15.41 15.07 0.86
CA GLY A 226 16.37 14.02 1.22
C GLY A 226 16.96 13.30 0.01
N GLY A 227 18.26 12.98 0.09
CA GLY A 227 18.98 12.29 -0.99
C GLY A 227 18.54 10.85 -1.21
N ASP A 228 18.07 10.20 -0.13
CA ASP A 228 17.60 8.82 -0.13
C ASP A 228 16.08 8.71 -0.36
N THR A 229 15.38 9.85 -0.51
CA THR A 229 13.95 9.88 -0.79
C THR A 229 13.71 9.64 -2.26
N GLU A 230 13.01 8.54 -2.57
CA GLU A 230 12.65 8.15 -3.94
C GLU A 230 11.13 8.11 -4.07
N VAL A 231 10.62 8.77 -5.10
CA VAL A 231 9.22 8.65 -5.52
C VAL A 231 9.19 7.68 -6.69
N GLY A 232 8.52 6.56 -6.49
CA GLY A 232 8.37 5.50 -7.49
C GLY A 232 7.74 6.00 -8.78
N ALA A 233 7.97 5.26 -9.85
CA ALA A 233 7.31 5.53 -11.12
C ALA A 233 5.79 5.45 -10.96
N ASP A 234 5.07 6.20 -11.80
CA ASP A 234 3.61 6.29 -11.84
C ASP A 234 2.94 6.91 -10.61
N SER A 235 3.71 7.36 -9.62
CA SER A 235 3.16 7.93 -8.39
C SER A 235 2.58 9.33 -8.56
N VAL A 236 1.49 9.59 -7.82
CA VAL A 236 0.89 10.91 -7.68
C VAL A 236 1.11 11.45 -6.26
N ILE A 237 1.88 12.52 -6.15
CA ILE A 237 2.08 13.25 -4.89
C ILE A 237 1.06 14.38 -4.82
N GLY A 238 0.17 14.32 -3.84
CA GLY A 238 -0.85 15.34 -3.58
C GLY A 238 -0.26 16.72 -3.25
N GLY A 239 -1.06 17.77 -3.42
CA GLY A 239 -0.63 19.14 -3.13
C GLY A 239 -0.37 19.37 -1.64
N ASN A 240 0.57 20.27 -1.32
CA ASN A 240 1.00 20.61 0.05
C ASN A 240 1.51 19.43 0.90
N VAL A 241 1.83 18.29 0.27
CA VAL A 241 2.40 17.14 0.97
C VAL A 241 3.85 17.43 1.37
N TRP A 242 4.22 17.05 2.60
CA TRP A 242 5.60 17.08 3.08
C TRP A 242 6.16 15.65 3.13
N LEU A 243 7.09 15.33 2.22
CA LEU A 243 7.61 13.98 2.03
C LEU A 243 9.10 13.90 2.40
N VAL A 244 9.42 13.04 3.36
CA VAL A 244 10.79 12.75 3.84
C VAL A 244 11.13 11.27 3.84
N LYS A 245 10.22 10.44 3.30
CA LYS A 245 10.38 9.00 3.12
C LYS A 245 9.99 8.65 1.69
N SER A 246 10.58 7.59 1.15
CA SER A 246 10.27 7.13 -0.20
C SER A 246 8.80 6.71 -0.34
N VAL A 247 8.26 6.91 -1.53
CA VAL A 247 6.96 6.43 -1.98
C VAL A 247 7.26 5.32 -2.97
N GLU A 248 6.84 4.09 -2.66
CA GLU A 248 7.01 2.98 -3.60
C GLU A 248 6.13 3.20 -4.84
N ASN A 249 6.49 2.54 -5.96
CA ASN A 249 5.72 2.61 -7.21
C ASN A 249 4.24 2.45 -6.92
N ASP A 250 3.43 3.40 -7.41
CA ASP A 250 1.99 3.34 -7.29
C ASP A 250 1.53 2.13 -8.12
N LYS A 251 1.40 0.98 -7.46
CA LYS A 251 0.80 -0.20 -8.08
C LYS A 251 -0.62 0.23 -8.41
N MET A 252 -0.93 0.37 -9.70
CA MET A 252 -2.25 0.01 -10.20
C MET A 252 -2.58 -1.37 -9.61
N THR A 253 -3.23 -1.43 -8.44
CA THR A 253 -3.49 -2.66 -7.70
C THR A 253 -4.69 -3.37 -8.30
N ILE A 254 -4.57 -3.77 -9.56
CA ILE A 254 -5.41 -4.81 -10.12
C ILE A 254 -4.87 -6.13 -9.54
N ARG A 255 -5.62 -6.75 -8.62
CA ARG A 255 -5.33 -8.10 -8.12
C ARG A 255 -5.45 -9.07 -9.31
N ALA A 256 -4.51 -10.02 -9.44
CA ALA A 256 -4.50 -10.91 -10.61
C ALA A 256 -5.72 -11.85 -10.63
N ASP A 257 -6.18 -12.26 -9.44
CA ASP A 257 -7.38 -13.04 -9.25
C ASP A 257 -8.03 -12.79 -7.86
N ILE A 258 -9.04 -13.58 -7.52
CA ILE A 258 -9.76 -13.50 -6.24
C ILE A 258 -8.92 -14.00 -5.05
N VAL A 259 -7.94 -14.88 -5.28
CA VAL A 259 -7.03 -15.40 -4.25
C VAL A 259 -6.05 -14.31 -3.82
N ASP A 260 -5.64 -13.47 -4.77
CA ASP A 260 -4.85 -12.27 -4.49
C ASP A 260 -5.62 -11.24 -3.67
N ALA A 261 -6.95 -11.20 -3.74
CA ALA A 261 -7.78 -10.28 -2.94
C ALA A 261 -7.92 -10.67 -1.45
N ILE A 262 -7.49 -11.88 -1.06
CA ILE A 262 -7.50 -12.35 0.33
C ILE A 262 -6.42 -11.62 1.16
N GLY A 263 -6.80 -11.15 2.34
CA GLY A 263 -5.95 -10.38 3.25
C GLY A 263 -5.99 -8.88 3.01
N ASN A 264 -5.12 -8.12 3.69
CA ASN A 264 -5.16 -6.66 3.75
C ASN A 264 -6.52 -6.11 4.21
N THR A 265 -7.17 -6.80 5.14
CA THR A 265 -8.45 -6.37 5.72
C THR A 265 -8.24 -5.13 6.58
N PRO A 266 -9.21 -4.22 6.72
CA PRO A 266 -9.04 -3.03 7.54
C PRO A 266 -9.10 -3.36 9.05
N LEU A 267 -8.46 -2.52 9.86
CA LEU A 267 -8.80 -2.38 11.28
C LEU A 267 -9.93 -1.37 11.42
N ILE A 268 -10.99 -1.74 12.13
CA ILE A 268 -12.13 -0.88 12.42
C ILE A 268 -12.15 -0.62 13.92
N GLU A 269 -12.19 0.65 14.32
CA GLU A 269 -12.36 1.02 15.71
C GLU A 269 -13.77 0.69 16.18
N LEU A 270 -13.88 -0.02 17.30
CA LEU A 270 -15.16 -0.30 17.96
C LEU A 270 -15.43 0.88 18.90
N ALA A 271 -16.05 1.92 18.36
CA ALA A 271 -16.12 3.25 18.98
C ALA A 271 -16.85 3.22 20.32
N SER A 272 -17.99 2.52 20.40
CA SER A 272 -18.76 2.34 21.63
C SER A 272 -17.90 1.77 22.78
N PHE A 273 -17.09 0.76 22.48
CA PHE A 273 -16.23 0.06 23.43
C PHE A 273 -14.93 0.81 23.76
N SER A 274 -14.35 1.49 22.77
CA SER A 274 -13.18 2.36 22.99
C SER A 274 -13.52 3.49 23.95
N LYS A 275 -14.71 4.09 23.78
CA LYS A 275 -15.23 5.10 24.70
C LYS A 275 -15.48 4.55 26.11
N GLU A 276 -16.03 3.34 26.23
CA GLU A 276 -16.33 2.72 27.53
C GLU A 276 -15.05 2.40 28.33
N THR A 277 -14.02 1.89 27.66
CA THR A 277 -12.80 1.40 28.32
C THR A 277 -11.71 2.47 28.46
N GLY A 278 -11.80 3.56 27.68
CA GLY A 278 -10.70 4.52 27.53
C GLY A 278 -9.47 3.95 26.81
N CYS A 279 -9.57 2.74 26.27
CA CYS A 279 -8.59 2.11 25.39
C CYS A 279 -9.00 2.32 23.92
N LYS A 280 -8.06 2.12 23.00
CA LYS A 280 -8.37 2.00 21.57
C LYS A 280 -8.64 0.53 21.25
N ILE A 281 -9.92 0.18 21.09
CA ILE A 281 -10.36 -1.20 20.79
C ILE A 281 -10.58 -1.31 19.28
N LEU A 282 -9.78 -2.16 18.62
CA LEU A 282 -9.79 -2.35 17.18
C LEU A 282 -10.20 -3.78 16.81
N GLY A 283 -11.10 -3.90 15.85
CA GLY A 283 -11.47 -5.18 15.24
C GLY A 283 -10.89 -5.33 13.84
N LYS A 284 -10.13 -6.39 13.60
CA LYS A 284 -9.64 -6.77 12.28
C LYS A 284 -10.77 -7.39 11.46
N ALA A 285 -11.20 -6.71 10.40
CA ALA A 285 -12.44 -6.99 9.67
C ALA A 285 -12.33 -8.16 8.69
N GLU A 286 -12.11 -9.36 9.20
CA GLU A 286 -11.88 -10.56 8.39
C GLU A 286 -13.11 -11.05 7.61
N TRP A 287 -14.31 -10.57 7.95
CA TRP A 287 -15.52 -10.83 7.13
C TRP A 287 -15.48 -10.14 5.75
N LEU A 288 -14.55 -9.21 5.52
CA LEU A 288 -14.37 -8.53 4.23
C LEU A 288 -13.47 -9.28 3.25
N ASN A 289 -12.90 -10.43 3.65
CA ASN A 289 -12.29 -11.34 2.69
C ASN A 289 -13.37 -11.82 1.68
N PRO A 290 -12.99 -12.22 0.45
CA PRO A 290 -13.96 -12.53 -0.61
C PRO A 290 -14.88 -13.74 -0.34
N GLY A 291 -14.40 -14.74 0.41
CA GLY A 291 -15.17 -15.85 0.98
C GLY A 291 -15.89 -15.47 2.29
N MET A 292 -15.82 -14.20 2.69
CA MET A 292 -16.51 -13.57 3.80
C MET A 292 -16.15 -14.12 5.19
N SER A 293 -14.90 -14.55 5.38
CA SER A 293 -14.42 -14.98 6.70
C SER A 293 -12.89 -14.97 6.82
N VAL A 294 -12.40 -15.08 8.06
CA VAL A 294 -10.97 -15.29 8.39
C VAL A 294 -10.35 -16.55 7.78
N LYS A 295 -11.16 -17.56 7.45
CA LYS A 295 -10.65 -18.87 7.00
C LYS A 295 -10.11 -18.85 5.57
N ASP A 296 -10.38 -17.80 4.82
CA ASP A 296 -9.83 -17.59 3.48
C ASP A 296 -8.30 -17.55 3.49
N ARG A 297 -7.70 -16.98 4.54
CA ARG A 297 -6.24 -16.92 4.72
C ARG A 297 -5.64 -18.32 4.83
N ALA A 298 -6.19 -19.14 5.72
CA ALA A 298 -5.73 -20.51 5.92
C ALA A 298 -5.95 -21.35 4.64
N ALA A 299 -7.11 -21.21 3.98
CA ALA A 299 -7.38 -21.89 2.72
C ALA A 299 -6.36 -21.52 1.63
N LYS A 300 -6.07 -20.22 1.45
CA LYS A 300 -5.05 -19.74 0.51
C LYS A 300 -3.69 -20.36 0.81
N PHE A 301 -3.21 -20.26 2.05
CA PHE A 301 -1.87 -20.73 2.41
C PHE A 301 -1.73 -22.25 2.30
N MET A 302 -2.74 -23.02 2.75
CA MET A 302 -2.69 -24.49 2.62
C MET A 302 -2.64 -24.95 1.16
N VAL A 303 -3.38 -24.28 0.27
CA VAL A 303 -3.37 -24.60 -1.17
C VAL A 303 -2.05 -24.19 -1.81
N LEU A 304 -1.57 -22.97 -1.57
CA LEU A 304 -0.31 -22.49 -2.15
C LEU A 304 0.91 -23.28 -1.64
N ASP A 305 0.92 -23.67 -0.36
CA ASP A 305 1.95 -24.56 0.19
C ASP A 305 1.91 -25.94 -0.50
N ALA A 306 0.71 -26.50 -0.69
CA ALA A 306 0.56 -27.80 -1.36
C ALA A 306 1.01 -27.76 -2.84
N GLU A 307 0.76 -26.66 -3.54
CA GLU A 307 1.29 -26.39 -4.88
C GLU A 307 2.83 -26.31 -4.86
N ALA A 308 3.38 -25.52 -3.94
CA ALA A 308 4.83 -25.32 -3.83
C ALA A 308 5.59 -26.61 -3.49
N ARG A 309 5.01 -27.49 -2.66
CA ARG A 309 5.56 -28.82 -2.35
C ARG A 309 5.31 -29.85 -3.46
N GLY A 310 4.54 -29.50 -4.49
CA GLY A 310 4.20 -30.39 -5.61
C GLY A 310 3.26 -31.55 -5.25
N VAL A 311 2.63 -31.50 -4.07
CA VAL A 311 1.66 -32.52 -3.63
C VAL A 311 0.26 -32.28 -4.22
N LEU A 312 -0.06 -31.04 -4.58
CA LEU A 312 -1.25 -30.69 -5.35
C LEU A 312 -0.85 -30.34 -6.80
N LYS A 313 -1.31 -31.16 -7.75
CA LYS A 313 -1.02 -31.00 -9.19
C LYS A 313 -2.19 -30.28 -9.90
N PRO A 314 -1.96 -29.60 -11.05
CA PRO A 314 -3.02 -28.97 -11.82
C PRO A 314 -4.20 -29.92 -12.10
N GLY A 315 -5.43 -29.46 -11.85
CA GLY A 315 -6.64 -30.29 -11.96
C GLY A 315 -6.85 -31.29 -10.83
N GLY A 316 -5.99 -31.31 -9.81
CA GLY A 316 -6.09 -32.17 -8.64
C GLY A 316 -7.31 -31.90 -7.76
N THR A 317 -7.50 -32.77 -6.76
CA THR A 317 -8.61 -32.70 -5.81
C THR A 317 -8.12 -32.25 -4.44
N ILE A 318 -8.79 -31.27 -3.84
CA ILE A 318 -8.63 -30.87 -2.45
C ILE A 318 -9.75 -31.51 -1.65
N VAL A 319 -9.42 -32.14 -0.51
CA VAL A 319 -10.38 -32.77 0.39
C VAL A 319 -10.26 -32.14 1.78
N GLU A 320 -11.38 -31.84 2.43
CA GLU A 320 -11.40 -31.35 3.80
C GLU A 320 -12.65 -31.83 4.55
N GLY A 321 -12.47 -32.12 5.85
CA GLY A 321 -13.58 -32.40 6.77
C GLY A 321 -14.02 -31.10 7.43
N THR A 322 -15.12 -30.51 6.96
CA THR A 322 -15.63 -29.23 7.50
C THR A 322 -17.07 -28.94 7.07
N ALA A 323 -17.82 -28.25 7.93
CA ALA A 323 -19.14 -27.73 7.62
C ALA A 323 -19.18 -26.20 7.46
N GLY A 324 -18.03 -25.55 7.59
CA GLY A 324 -17.96 -24.12 7.88
C GLY A 324 -17.06 -23.34 6.94
N ASN A 325 -16.62 -22.19 7.43
CA ASN A 325 -15.88 -21.17 6.69
C ASN A 325 -14.62 -21.71 5.97
N THR A 326 -13.92 -22.70 6.51
CA THR A 326 -12.76 -23.31 5.84
C THR A 326 -13.14 -24.00 4.53
N GLY A 327 -14.30 -24.67 4.48
CA GLY A 327 -14.76 -25.32 3.26
C GLY A 327 -15.12 -24.30 2.18
N ILE A 328 -15.69 -23.17 2.57
CA ILE A 328 -15.99 -22.04 1.67
C ILE A 328 -14.71 -21.45 1.10
N GLY A 329 -13.72 -21.14 1.96
CA GLY A 329 -12.43 -20.63 1.53
C GLY A 329 -11.70 -21.58 0.59
N LEU A 330 -11.66 -22.88 0.91
CA LEU A 330 -11.05 -23.91 0.06
C LEU A 330 -11.79 -24.06 -1.28
N ALA A 331 -13.12 -24.02 -1.28
CA ALA A 331 -13.92 -24.08 -2.50
C ALA A 331 -13.65 -22.89 -3.42
N MET A 332 -13.65 -21.67 -2.87
CA MET A 332 -13.33 -20.44 -3.60
C MET A 332 -11.92 -20.48 -4.20
N VAL A 333 -10.90 -20.77 -3.37
CA VAL A 333 -9.50 -20.84 -3.81
C VAL A 333 -9.31 -21.97 -4.82
N GLY A 334 -9.86 -23.15 -4.53
CA GLY A 334 -9.81 -24.30 -5.42
C GLY A 334 -10.38 -24.01 -6.79
N ARG A 335 -11.56 -23.38 -6.86
CA ARG A 335 -12.19 -22.98 -8.14
C ARG A 335 -11.35 -21.96 -8.90
N ALA A 336 -10.84 -20.94 -8.23
CA ALA A 336 -9.99 -19.93 -8.87
C ALA A 336 -8.69 -20.53 -9.45
N ARG A 337 -8.18 -21.61 -8.82
CA ARG A 337 -6.94 -22.29 -9.21
C ARG A 337 -7.15 -23.54 -10.08
N GLY A 338 -8.39 -23.87 -10.43
CA GLY A 338 -8.72 -25.01 -11.30
C GLY A 338 -8.72 -26.39 -10.63
N TYR A 339 -8.90 -26.45 -9.31
CA TYR A 339 -9.01 -27.69 -8.54
C TYR A 339 -10.45 -28.12 -8.28
N ARG A 340 -10.66 -29.43 -8.15
CA ARG A 340 -11.87 -30.00 -7.57
C ARG A 340 -11.79 -29.88 -6.04
N VAL A 341 -12.90 -29.56 -5.39
CA VAL A 341 -12.95 -29.45 -3.92
C VAL A 341 -14.06 -30.34 -3.39
N VAL A 342 -13.70 -31.29 -2.53
CA VAL A 342 -14.60 -32.24 -1.88
C VAL A 342 -14.63 -31.93 -0.39
N ILE A 343 -15.82 -31.69 0.14
CA ILE A 343 -16.03 -31.35 1.54
C ILE A 343 -16.84 -32.46 2.20
N VAL A 344 -16.22 -33.12 3.18
CA VAL A 344 -16.88 -34.12 4.02
C VAL A 344 -17.54 -33.40 5.19
N ILE A 345 -18.87 -33.56 5.30
CA ILE A 345 -19.70 -32.77 6.21
C ILE A 345 -20.70 -33.69 6.96
N PRO A 346 -20.95 -33.49 8.26
CA PRO A 346 -22.00 -34.23 8.95
C PRO A 346 -23.39 -33.96 8.37
N GLU A 347 -24.21 -34.99 8.19
CA GLU A 347 -25.56 -34.89 7.62
C GLU A 347 -26.50 -34.00 8.46
N THR A 348 -26.20 -33.83 9.74
CA THR A 348 -26.96 -33.01 10.70
C THR A 348 -26.75 -31.49 10.53
N GLN A 349 -25.83 -31.07 9.67
CA GLN A 349 -25.61 -29.65 9.40
C GLN A 349 -26.78 -29.03 8.63
N THR A 350 -27.03 -27.75 8.86
CA THR A 350 -28.16 -27.05 8.28
C THR A 350 -28.08 -26.97 6.75
N LYS A 351 -29.24 -26.87 6.11
CA LYS A 351 -29.34 -26.77 4.64
C LYS A 351 -28.59 -25.55 4.12
N GLU A 352 -28.68 -24.42 4.83
CA GLU A 352 -28.04 -23.16 4.44
C GLU A 352 -26.52 -23.29 4.36
N LYS A 353 -25.89 -24.01 5.30
CA LYS A 353 -24.44 -24.26 5.27
C LYS A 353 -24.04 -25.13 4.08
N LYS A 354 -24.82 -26.20 3.82
CA LYS A 354 -24.60 -27.09 2.66
C LYS A 354 -24.75 -26.33 1.35
N ASP A 355 -25.78 -25.50 1.24
CA ASP A 355 -26.04 -24.70 0.04
C ASP A 355 -24.96 -23.66 -0.20
N MET A 356 -24.44 -23.01 0.86
CA MET A 356 -23.30 -22.10 0.74
C MET A 356 -22.04 -22.80 0.21
N LEU A 357 -21.72 -24.00 0.70
CA LEU A 357 -20.57 -24.76 0.17
C LEU A 357 -20.77 -25.12 -1.31
N ARG A 358 -21.97 -25.58 -1.70
CA ARG A 358 -22.31 -25.87 -3.10
C ARG A 358 -22.24 -24.62 -3.97
N LEU A 359 -22.66 -23.46 -3.46
CA LEU A 359 -22.62 -22.17 -4.15
C LEU A 359 -21.18 -21.77 -4.51
N PHE A 360 -20.22 -22.01 -3.61
CA PHE A 360 -18.79 -21.83 -3.88
C PHE A 360 -18.16 -22.97 -4.69
N GLY A 361 -18.97 -23.93 -5.14
CA GLY A 361 -18.56 -25.00 -6.05
C GLY A 361 -17.91 -26.19 -5.35
N ALA A 362 -18.12 -26.39 -4.06
CA ALA A 362 -17.71 -27.63 -3.37
C ALA A 362 -18.64 -28.80 -3.72
N GLU A 363 -18.08 -29.98 -3.84
CA GLU A 363 -18.80 -31.25 -3.83
C GLU A 363 -18.94 -31.72 -2.38
N LEU A 364 -20.16 -32.07 -1.97
CA LEU A 364 -20.44 -32.46 -0.59
C LEU A 364 -20.57 -33.97 -0.45
N VAL A 365 -19.84 -34.52 0.52
CA VAL A 365 -19.98 -35.90 0.99
C VAL A 365 -20.55 -35.86 2.40
N GLU A 366 -21.81 -36.25 2.53
CA GLU A 366 -22.52 -36.23 3.82
C GLU A 366 -22.26 -37.53 4.59
N VAL A 367 -21.94 -37.42 5.89
CA VAL A 367 -21.64 -38.56 6.77
C VAL A 367 -22.41 -38.48 8.10
N PRO A 368 -22.66 -39.60 8.79
CA PRO A 368 -23.29 -39.57 10.11
C PRO A 368 -22.50 -38.74 11.13
N ALA A 369 -23.20 -38.03 12.01
CA ALA A 369 -22.57 -37.27 13.08
C ALA A 369 -22.13 -38.20 14.23
N VAL A 370 -20.81 -38.38 14.39
CA VAL A 370 -20.22 -39.23 15.44
C VAL A 370 -19.05 -38.53 16.15
N PRO A 371 -18.75 -38.86 17.43
CA PRO A 371 -17.61 -38.29 18.17
C PRO A 371 -16.28 -38.51 17.46
N PHE A 372 -15.29 -37.64 17.70
CA PHE A 372 -13.96 -37.73 17.06
C PHE A 372 -13.24 -39.06 17.30
N ALA A 373 -13.46 -39.71 18.45
CA ALA A 373 -12.88 -41.03 18.74
C ALA A 373 -13.41 -42.14 17.82
N ASN A 374 -14.56 -41.94 17.17
CA ASN A 374 -15.11 -42.89 16.21
C ASN A 374 -14.41 -42.71 14.85
N PRO A 375 -13.87 -43.77 14.23
CA PRO A 375 -13.19 -43.67 12.93
C PRO A 375 -14.08 -43.20 11.77
N ASN A 376 -15.41 -43.19 11.93
CA ASN A 376 -16.36 -42.65 10.96
C ASN A 376 -16.67 -41.16 11.18
N ASN A 377 -15.94 -40.48 12.06
CA ASN A 377 -16.00 -39.03 12.17
C ASN A 377 -15.59 -38.37 10.84
N TYR A 378 -16.27 -37.29 10.48
CA TYR A 378 -16.06 -36.58 9.21
C TYR A 378 -14.61 -36.17 8.94
N VAL A 379 -13.79 -35.92 9.98
CA VAL A 379 -12.36 -35.63 9.83
C VAL A 379 -11.59 -36.87 9.33
N HIS A 380 -11.77 -38.01 9.98
CA HIS A 380 -11.14 -39.28 9.60
C HIS A 380 -11.64 -39.80 8.25
N VAL A 381 -12.92 -39.58 7.94
CA VAL A 381 -13.47 -39.93 6.62
C VAL A 381 -12.85 -39.04 5.54
N ALA A 382 -12.66 -37.74 5.79
CA ALA A 382 -12.00 -36.85 4.84
C ALA A 382 -10.55 -37.27 4.55
N GLU A 383 -9.80 -37.68 5.58
CA GLU A 383 -8.45 -38.19 5.42
C GLU A 383 -8.41 -39.44 4.53
N ARG A 384 -9.20 -40.47 4.86
CA ARG A 384 -9.27 -41.70 4.04
C ARG A 384 -9.76 -41.42 2.61
N LEU A 385 -10.76 -40.55 2.46
CA LEU A 385 -11.29 -40.18 1.16
C LEU A 385 -10.26 -39.43 0.31
N ALA A 386 -9.42 -38.60 0.93
CA ALA A 386 -8.31 -37.96 0.23
C ALA A 386 -7.33 -38.98 -0.34
N GLU A 387 -6.99 -40.02 0.43
CA GLU A 387 -6.14 -41.12 -0.03
C GLU A 387 -6.79 -41.89 -1.19
N GLU A 388 -8.06 -42.27 -1.08
CA GLU A 388 -8.80 -42.99 -2.12
C GLU A 388 -8.92 -42.20 -3.43
N LEU A 389 -9.10 -40.87 -3.34
CA LEU A 389 -9.21 -39.99 -4.50
C LEU A 389 -7.84 -39.55 -5.06
N GLY A 390 -6.74 -39.91 -4.40
CA GLY A 390 -5.41 -39.35 -4.71
C GLY A 390 -5.38 -37.82 -4.58
N GLY A 391 -6.17 -37.27 -3.65
CA GLY A 391 -6.33 -35.84 -3.40
C GLY A 391 -5.46 -35.31 -2.27
N PHE A 392 -5.31 -33.99 -2.21
CA PHE A 392 -4.66 -33.28 -1.12
C PHE A 392 -5.63 -33.12 0.05
N TYR A 393 -5.34 -33.76 1.19
CA TYR A 393 -6.04 -33.51 2.43
C TYR A 393 -5.57 -32.18 3.06
N ALA A 394 -6.43 -31.16 3.08
CA ALA A 394 -6.05 -29.83 3.56
C ALA A 394 -5.66 -29.82 5.04
N ASN A 395 -6.37 -30.61 5.86
CA ASN A 395 -6.12 -30.82 7.28
C ASN A 395 -5.93 -29.52 8.08
N GLN A 396 -6.94 -28.64 8.07
CA GLN A 396 -6.88 -27.33 8.75
C GLN A 396 -6.44 -27.37 10.23
N TRP A 397 -6.59 -28.51 10.90
CA TRP A 397 -6.31 -28.67 12.32
C TRP A 397 -4.81 -28.75 12.58
N ASP A 398 -4.10 -29.58 11.80
CA ASP A 398 -2.70 -29.92 12.08
C ASP A 398 -1.75 -29.49 10.94
N ASN A 399 -2.26 -28.98 9.82
CA ASN A 399 -1.46 -28.32 8.79
C ASN A 399 -0.98 -26.94 9.26
N LEU A 400 0.34 -26.78 9.40
CA LEU A 400 0.96 -25.55 9.91
C LEU A 400 0.88 -24.36 8.95
N ALA A 401 0.58 -24.58 7.66
CA ALA A 401 0.33 -23.49 6.72
C ALA A 401 -0.87 -22.60 7.16
N ASN A 402 -1.80 -23.16 7.94
CA ASN A 402 -2.86 -22.39 8.60
C ASN A 402 -2.27 -21.35 9.57
N ARG A 403 -1.45 -21.77 10.55
CA ARG A 403 -0.74 -20.84 11.45
C ARG A 403 0.16 -19.88 10.68
N GLN A 404 0.88 -20.36 9.67
CA GLN A 404 1.78 -19.53 8.86
C GLN A 404 1.04 -18.38 8.17
N SER A 405 -0.21 -18.61 7.72
CA SER A 405 -1.04 -17.55 7.11
C SER A 405 -1.28 -16.34 8.00
N HIS A 406 -1.22 -16.53 9.32
CA HIS A 406 -1.41 -15.48 10.30
C HIS A 406 -0.08 -14.86 10.76
N ILE A 407 1.02 -15.62 10.73
CA ILE A 407 2.38 -15.11 10.97
C ILE A 407 2.77 -14.15 9.83
N GLU A 408 2.60 -14.57 8.58
CA GLU A 408 3.05 -13.81 7.40
C GLU A 408 1.98 -12.86 6.85
N GLY A 409 0.74 -12.98 7.29
CA GLY A 409 -0.38 -12.15 6.83
C GLY A 409 -0.96 -11.28 7.93
N THR A 410 -1.72 -11.88 8.84
CA THR A 410 -2.52 -11.13 9.82
C THR A 410 -1.66 -10.29 10.78
N ALA A 411 -0.57 -10.83 11.31
CA ALA A 411 0.32 -10.11 12.25
C ALA A 411 0.97 -8.85 11.64
N PRO A 412 1.70 -8.91 10.50
CA PRO A 412 2.32 -7.73 9.91
C PRO A 412 1.30 -6.68 9.50
N GLU A 413 0.12 -7.09 9.01
CA GLU A 413 -0.96 -6.13 8.72
C GLU A 413 -1.42 -5.38 9.98
N ILE A 414 -1.59 -6.08 11.11
CA ILE A 414 -1.98 -5.44 12.39
C ILE A 414 -0.87 -4.49 12.87
N TRP A 415 0.39 -4.92 12.80
CA TRP A 415 1.54 -4.12 13.20
C TRP A 415 1.63 -2.82 12.39
N GLU A 416 1.54 -2.92 11.06
CA GLU A 416 1.59 -1.76 10.16
C GLU A 416 0.39 -0.83 10.37
N GLN A 417 -0.83 -1.37 10.39
CA GLN A 417 -2.06 -0.57 10.52
C GLN A 417 -2.20 0.14 11.87
N THR A 418 -1.55 -0.37 12.93
CA THR A 418 -1.47 0.31 14.23
C THR A 418 -0.27 1.23 14.37
N GLY A 419 0.62 1.28 13.37
CA GLY A 419 1.87 2.03 13.43
C GLY A 419 2.80 1.52 14.54
N GLY A 420 2.79 0.21 14.81
CA GLY A 420 3.58 -0.44 15.86
C GLY A 420 3.10 -0.12 17.29
N LYS A 421 1.83 0.23 17.49
CA LYS A 421 1.27 0.64 18.79
C LYS A 421 0.30 -0.35 19.41
N VAL A 422 0.19 -1.57 18.87
CA VAL A 422 -0.65 -2.62 19.46
C VAL A 422 -0.04 -3.10 20.78
N ASP A 423 -0.80 -3.05 21.87
CA ASP A 423 -0.36 -3.50 23.20
C ASP A 423 -0.87 -4.92 23.51
N ALA A 424 -2.01 -5.30 22.94
CA ALA A 424 -2.56 -6.64 23.09
C ALA A 424 -3.34 -7.15 21.88
N PHE A 425 -3.30 -8.46 21.70
CA PHE A 425 -4.06 -9.20 20.70
C PHE A 425 -4.92 -10.29 21.34
N VAL A 426 -6.20 -10.34 21.01
CA VAL A 426 -7.16 -11.29 21.60
C VAL A 426 -7.87 -12.08 20.52
N SER A 427 -7.93 -13.42 20.66
CA SER A 427 -8.67 -14.27 19.72
C SER A 427 -9.12 -15.59 20.36
N ALA A 428 -10.26 -16.09 19.91
CA ALA A 428 -10.78 -17.40 20.22
C ALA A 428 -10.11 -18.49 19.38
N ILE A 429 -10.15 -19.73 19.88
CA ILE A 429 -9.53 -20.88 19.21
C ILE A 429 -10.61 -21.80 18.62
N GLY A 430 -10.49 -22.05 17.32
CA GLY A 430 -11.01 -23.26 16.66
C GLY A 430 -9.85 -24.20 16.35
N THR A 431 -9.20 -24.00 15.20
CA THR A 431 -7.99 -24.76 14.82
C THR A 431 -6.75 -24.32 15.58
N GLY A 432 -6.69 -23.08 16.07
CA GLY A 432 -5.54 -22.47 16.75
C GLY A 432 -4.72 -21.53 15.86
N GLY A 433 -4.83 -21.65 14.52
CA GLY A 433 -3.96 -20.91 13.59
C GLY A 433 -3.99 -19.40 13.78
N THR A 434 -5.17 -18.81 13.99
CA THR A 434 -5.32 -17.35 14.14
C THR A 434 -4.68 -16.81 15.42
N LEU A 435 -4.99 -17.39 16.59
CA LEU A 435 -4.41 -16.94 17.86
C LEU A 435 -2.90 -17.19 17.87
N SER A 436 -2.48 -18.42 17.58
CA SER A 436 -1.07 -18.81 17.65
C SER A 436 -0.24 -18.04 16.63
N GLY A 437 -0.67 -17.99 15.37
CA GLY A 437 0.11 -17.38 14.30
C GLY A 437 0.20 -15.87 14.43
N THR A 438 -0.91 -15.21 14.75
CA THR A 438 -0.88 -13.76 14.97
C THR A 438 -0.07 -13.40 16.22
N GLY A 439 -0.20 -14.18 17.30
CA GLY A 439 0.55 -13.97 18.53
C GLY A 439 2.07 -14.12 18.34
N ILE A 440 2.50 -15.16 17.62
CA ILE A 440 3.92 -15.36 17.25
C ILE A 440 4.43 -14.18 16.42
N GLY A 441 3.74 -13.86 15.31
CA GLY A 441 4.20 -12.79 14.42
C GLY A 441 4.22 -11.41 15.08
N LEU A 442 3.28 -11.10 15.98
CA LEU A 442 3.30 -9.85 16.75
C LEU A 442 4.45 -9.81 17.77
N LYS A 443 4.69 -10.91 18.49
CA LYS A 443 5.80 -10.97 19.46
C LYS A 443 7.17 -10.89 18.76
N ASP A 444 7.30 -11.34 17.52
CA ASP A 444 8.51 -11.13 16.72
C ASP A 444 8.82 -9.63 16.46
N PHE A 445 7.80 -8.77 16.42
CA PHE A 445 7.97 -7.31 16.36
C PHE A 445 8.21 -6.70 17.75
N ASP A 446 7.42 -7.08 18.75
CA ASP A 446 7.57 -6.64 20.14
C ASP A 446 7.12 -7.72 21.13
N GLN A 447 8.08 -8.23 21.90
CA GLN A 447 7.88 -9.28 22.90
C GLN A 447 6.95 -8.86 24.07
N ASN A 448 6.73 -7.56 24.26
CA ASN A 448 5.87 -7.04 25.33
C ASN A 448 4.38 -7.11 25.00
N ILE A 449 4.00 -7.40 23.75
CA ILE A 449 2.60 -7.52 23.35
C ILE A 449 1.94 -8.68 24.11
N THR A 450 0.79 -8.40 24.72
CA THR A 450 -0.01 -9.42 25.42
C THR A 450 -0.90 -10.19 24.43
N VAL A 451 -0.78 -11.50 24.39
CA VAL A 451 -1.62 -12.39 23.57
C VAL A 451 -2.61 -13.12 24.48
N ALA A 452 -3.91 -12.95 24.24
CA ALA A 452 -4.95 -13.53 25.08
C ALA A 452 -5.93 -14.43 24.34
N LEU A 453 -6.24 -15.57 24.96
CA LEU A 453 -7.28 -16.49 24.54
C LEU A 453 -8.67 -16.01 25.00
N ALA A 454 -9.63 -16.05 24.08
CA ALA A 454 -11.06 -15.95 24.37
C ALA A 454 -11.73 -17.34 24.20
N ASP A 455 -11.98 -18.08 25.27
CA ASP A 455 -12.51 -19.45 25.19
C ASP A 455 -13.99 -19.51 25.59
N PRO A 456 -14.88 -20.04 24.74
CA PRO A 456 -16.30 -20.18 25.07
C PRO A 456 -16.51 -21.30 26.10
N HIS A 457 -17.71 -21.37 26.72
CA HIS A 457 -18.08 -22.51 27.56
C HIS A 457 -18.08 -23.84 26.77
N GLY A 458 -17.74 -24.94 27.46
CA GLY A 458 -17.62 -26.29 26.87
C GLY A 458 -16.28 -26.58 26.17
N ALA A 459 -15.45 -25.56 25.94
CA ALA A 459 -14.11 -25.71 25.38
C ALA A 459 -13.06 -26.02 26.47
N LYS A 460 -11.92 -26.61 26.07
CA LYS A 460 -10.87 -27.06 27.00
C LYS A 460 -9.62 -26.20 26.98
N MET A 461 -9.54 -25.18 26.11
CA MET A 461 -8.31 -24.41 25.91
C MET A 461 -8.01 -23.48 27.09
N TYR A 462 -9.02 -22.87 27.71
CA TYR A 462 -8.81 -22.07 28.92
C TYR A 462 -8.22 -22.90 30.06
N ALA A 463 -8.74 -24.10 30.32
CA ALA A 463 -8.19 -25.04 31.30
C ALA A 463 -6.73 -25.41 30.96
N TYR A 464 -6.45 -25.69 29.70
CA TYR A 464 -5.12 -26.03 29.22
C TYR A 464 -4.12 -24.88 29.43
N PHE A 465 -4.44 -23.65 29.02
CA PHE A 465 -3.51 -22.52 29.15
C PHE A 465 -3.35 -22.00 30.58
N THR A 466 -4.33 -22.22 31.45
CA THR A 466 -4.26 -21.75 32.86
C THR A 466 -3.76 -22.80 33.84
N ARG A 467 -3.98 -24.09 33.56
CA ARG A 467 -3.69 -25.20 34.49
C ARG A 467 -2.86 -26.33 33.87
N GLY A 468 -2.70 -26.38 32.55
CA GLY A 468 -1.95 -27.43 31.86
C GLY A 468 -2.76 -28.70 31.55
N GLU A 469 -4.07 -28.73 31.82
CA GLU A 469 -4.91 -29.93 31.70
C GLU A 469 -6.07 -29.74 30.72
N LEU A 470 -6.38 -30.77 29.92
CA LEU A 470 -7.48 -30.78 28.95
C LEU A 470 -8.79 -31.27 29.57
N GLU A 471 -9.39 -30.42 30.40
CA GLU A 471 -10.63 -30.72 31.10
C GLU A 471 -11.77 -29.78 30.71
N THR A 472 -12.99 -30.30 30.78
CA THR A 472 -14.19 -29.46 30.70
C THR A 472 -14.46 -28.97 32.12
N ASP A 473 -14.17 -27.70 32.38
CA ASP A 473 -14.21 -27.12 33.73
C ASP A 473 -15.50 -26.36 34.05
N VAL A 474 -16.33 -26.14 33.04
CA VAL A 474 -17.68 -25.57 33.17
C VAL A 474 -18.65 -26.49 32.43
N GLU A 475 -19.67 -26.98 33.13
CA GLU A 475 -20.76 -27.75 32.52
C GLU A 475 -21.56 -26.88 31.53
N GLY A 476 -22.01 -27.50 30.44
CA GLY A 476 -22.74 -26.83 29.36
C GLY A 476 -21.95 -26.73 28.06
N GLY A 477 -22.55 -26.11 27.06
CA GLY A 477 -21.95 -25.85 25.75
C GLY A 477 -22.16 -24.40 25.32
N SER A 478 -21.63 -24.05 24.16
CA SER A 478 -21.81 -22.74 23.55
C SER A 478 -22.63 -22.84 22.26
N ILE A 479 -23.48 -21.84 22.00
CA ILE A 479 -24.18 -21.67 20.72
C ILE A 479 -23.26 -21.17 19.61
N THR A 480 -22.07 -20.67 19.98
CA THR A 480 -21.08 -20.14 19.02
C THR A 480 -20.51 -21.28 18.17
N GLN A 481 -20.12 -20.94 16.94
CA GLN A 481 -19.67 -21.91 15.95
C GLN A 481 -18.30 -21.52 15.40
N GLY A 482 -17.54 -22.52 14.98
CA GLY A 482 -16.19 -22.34 14.43
C GLY A 482 -15.09 -22.13 15.49
N ILE A 483 -15.45 -22.13 16.77
CA ILE A 483 -14.57 -22.03 17.93
C ILE A 483 -14.98 -23.06 18.99
N GLY A 484 -14.13 -23.26 20.01
CA GLY A 484 -14.33 -24.21 21.09
C GLY A 484 -13.61 -25.53 20.82
N GLN A 485 -12.36 -25.61 21.28
CA GLN A 485 -11.45 -26.72 20.98
C GLN A 485 -11.28 -27.66 22.19
N GLY A 486 -11.25 -28.96 21.92
CA GLY A 486 -11.13 -30.02 22.93
C GLY A 486 -9.77 -30.74 22.96
N ARG A 487 -8.86 -30.47 22.00
CA ARG A 487 -7.51 -31.05 21.96
C ARG A 487 -6.46 -30.01 21.57
N VAL A 488 -5.20 -30.26 21.94
CA VAL A 488 -4.07 -29.50 21.37
C VAL A 488 -3.87 -29.96 19.92
N THR A 489 -4.03 -29.04 18.97
CA THR A 489 -3.77 -29.28 17.55
C THR A 489 -2.34 -28.89 17.19
N GLY A 490 -1.84 -29.29 16.02
CA GLY A 490 -0.54 -28.82 15.53
C GLY A 490 -0.43 -27.29 15.43
N ASN A 491 -1.55 -26.59 15.20
CA ASN A 491 -1.58 -25.13 15.17
C ASN A 491 -1.66 -24.49 16.57
N VAL A 492 -2.15 -25.20 17.60
CA VAL A 492 -2.13 -24.75 19.01
C VAL A 492 -0.77 -25.02 19.65
N ASP A 493 -0.11 -26.11 19.28
CA ASP A 493 1.21 -26.45 19.81
C ASP A 493 2.23 -25.31 19.56
N GLY A 494 2.97 -24.93 20.59
CA GLY A 494 3.90 -23.79 20.55
C GLY A 494 3.26 -22.39 20.56
N SER A 495 1.96 -22.25 20.85
CA SER A 495 1.31 -20.94 20.96
C SER A 495 1.84 -20.11 22.14
N LEU A 496 2.04 -18.81 21.93
CA LEU A 496 2.55 -17.87 22.94
C LEU A 496 1.40 -17.11 23.63
N VAL A 497 0.58 -17.82 24.41
CA VAL A 497 -0.59 -17.24 25.11
C VAL A 497 -0.19 -16.76 26.51
N ASP A 498 -0.38 -15.47 26.79
CA ASP A 498 -0.06 -14.84 28.09
C ASP A 498 -1.26 -14.85 29.05
N LYS A 499 -2.48 -14.71 28.51
CA LYS A 499 -3.73 -14.66 29.30
C LYS A 499 -4.84 -15.49 28.66
N ALA A 500 -5.80 -15.94 29.46
CA ALA A 500 -6.95 -16.67 28.96
C ALA A 500 -8.22 -16.23 29.69
N TYR A 501 -9.31 -16.09 28.95
CA TYR A 501 -10.61 -15.67 29.43
C TYR A 501 -11.68 -16.68 29.05
N ARG A 502 -12.46 -17.12 30.04
CA ARG A 502 -13.67 -17.91 29.82
C ARG A 502 -14.86 -16.97 29.61
N ILE A 503 -15.53 -17.09 28.46
CA ILE A 503 -16.63 -16.20 28.06
C ILE A 503 -17.94 -17.01 27.95
N PRO A 504 -18.98 -16.66 28.72
CA PRO A 504 -20.32 -17.24 28.57
C PRO A 504 -21.04 -16.65 27.34
N ASP A 505 -21.95 -17.42 26.76
CA ASP A 505 -22.73 -16.97 25.59
C ASP A 505 -23.53 -15.70 25.87
N THR A 506 -24.03 -15.52 27.10
CA THR A 506 -24.81 -14.31 27.48
C THR A 506 -23.99 -13.04 27.27
N GLU A 507 -22.74 -13.02 27.71
CA GLU A 507 -21.85 -11.87 27.54
C GLU A 507 -21.47 -11.65 26.07
N ALA A 508 -21.20 -12.73 25.33
CA ALA A 508 -20.92 -12.64 23.91
C ALA A 508 -22.10 -12.06 23.11
N VAL A 509 -23.33 -12.46 23.44
CA VAL A 509 -24.57 -11.96 22.80
C VAL A 509 -24.81 -10.50 23.16
N GLU A 510 -24.68 -10.12 24.44
CA GLU A 510 -24.86 -8.72 24.89
C GLU A 510 -23.89 -7.76 24.18
N VAL A 511 -22.62 -8.17 24.04
CA VAL A 511 -21.61 -7.39 23.33
C VAL A 511 -21.96 -7.24 21.84
N LEU A 512 -22.46 -8.30 21.20
CA LEU A 512 -22.90 -8.24 19.80
C LEU A 512 -24.11 -7.34 19.60
N ASP A 513 -25.07 -7.36 20.51
CA ASP A 513 -26.26 -6.51 20.45
C ASP A 513 -25.88 -5.04 20.60
N LYS A 514 -24.99 -4.73 21.55
CA LYS A 514 -24.45 -3.38 21.73
C LYS A 514 -23.66 -2.94 20.49
N LEU A 515 -22.82 -3.80 19.93
CA LEU A 515 -22.06 -3.50 18.72
C LEU A 515 -22.99 -3.18 17.53
N ALA A 516 -24.05 -3.97 17.35
CA ALA A 516 -25.03 -3.76 16.29
C ALA A 516 -25.84 -2.46 16.49
N SER A 517 -26.25 -2.18 17.72
CA SER A 517 -27.02 -0.97 18.09
C SER A 517 -26.20 0.31 17.96
N ASP A 518 -24.99 0.31 18.54
CA ASP A 518 -24.24 1.55 18.78
C ASP A 518 -23.22 1.84 17.68
N ASP A 519 -22.63 0.79 17.10
CA ASP A 519 -21.58 0.91 16.06
C ASP A 519 -22.07 0.44 14.67
N GLY A 520 -23.27 -0.14 14.57
CA GLY A 520 -23.86 -0.57 13.29
C GLY A 520 -23.20 -1.81 12.66
N ILE A 521 -22.46 -2.61 13.46
CA ILE A 521 -21.69 -3.76 12.96
C ILE A 521 -22.36 -5.06 13.41
N VAL A 522 -22.75 -5.92 12.45
CA VAL A 522 -23.47 -7.18 12.68
C VAL A 522 -22.57 -8.38 12.37
N LEU A 523 -22.19 -9.16 13.40
CA LEU A 523 -21.16 -10.21 13.29
C LEU A 523 -21.63 -11.58 13.77
N GLY A 524 -20.81 -12.61 13.51
CA GLY A 524 -20.99 -13.95 14.04
C GLY A 524 -20.63 -14.09 15.53
N GLY A 525 -21.08 -15.19 16.13
CA GLY A 525 -20.94 -15.44 17.58
C GLY A 525 -19.49 -15.45 18.10
N SER A 526 -18.53 -15.92 17.27
CA SER A 526 -17.11 -15.94 17.65
C SER A 526 -16.52 -14.53 17.81
N ALA A 527 -17.03 -13.53 17.07
CA ALA A 527 -16.63 -12.14 17.25
C ALA A 527 -17.12 -11.58 18.60
N GLY A 528 -18.30 -11.98 19.07
CA GLY A 528 -18.81 -11.63 20.40
C GLY A 528 -17.90 -12.14 21.52
N VAL A 529 -17.46 -13.40 21.43
CA VAL A 529 -16.50 -14.01 22.37
C VAL A 529 -15.17 -13.25 22.38
N ASN A 530 -14.65 -12.95 21.19
CA ASN A 530 -13.43 -12.17 20.99
C ASN A 530 -13.50 -10.79 21.64
N ILE A 531 -14.56 -10.03 21.35
CA ILE A 531 -14.73 -8.67 21.88
C ILE A 531 -14.92 -8.72 23.40
N ALA A 532 -15.74 -9.63 23.93
CA ALA A 532 -15.95 -9.77 25.38
C ALA A 532 -14.64 -9.99 26.15
N ALA A 533 -13.80 -10.93 25.69
CA ALA A 533 -12.47 -11.13 26.27
C ALA A 533 -11.55 -9.90 26.12
N THR A 534 -11.64 -9.20 24.98
CA THR A 534 -10.90 -7.95 24.74
C THR A 534 -11.29 -6.86 25.73
N LEU A 535 -12.58 -6.73 26.05
CA LEU A 535 -13.08 -5.76 27.04
C LEU A 535 -12.60 -6.10 28.45
N ARG A 536 -12.56 -7.39 28.82
CA ARG A 536 -12.00 -7.83 30.10
C ARG A 536 -10.51 -7.46 30.20
N LEU A 537 -9.73 -7.75 29.16
CA LEU A 537 -8.31 -7.38 29.11
C LEU A 537 -8.09 -5.87 29.13
N ALA A 538 -8.87 -5.10 28.37
CA ALA A 538 -8.79 -3.64 28.34
C ALA A 538 -9.00 -3.02 29.73
N ARG A 539 -9.97 -3.54 30.50
CA ARG A 539 -10.22 -3.09 31.88
C ARG A 539 -9.07 -3.41 32.82
N GLU A 540 -8.38 -4.53 32.62
CA GLU A 540 -7.18 -4.90 33.40
C GLU A 540 -5.96 -4.02 33.05
N MET A 541 -5.78 -3.71 31.77
CA MET A 541 -4.65 -2.88 31.31
C MET A 541 -4.86 -1.39 31.64
N GLY A 542 -6.11 -0.94 31.69
CA GLY A 542 -6.47 0.45 31.94
C GLY A 542 -6.37 1.33 30.68
N PRO A 543 -6.86 2.57 30.76
CA PRO A 543 -7.00 3.46 29.61
C PRO A 543 -5.67 3.79 28.95
N GLY A 544 -5.72 4.14 27.65
CA GLY A 544 -4.56 4.55 26.85
C GLY A 544 -3.89 3.43 26.05
N HIS A 545 -4.25 2.16 26.28
CA HIS A 545 -3.73 1.02 25.51
C HIS A 545 -4.51 0.79 24.21
N THR A 546 -3.87 0.17 23.24
CA THR A 546 -4.46 -0.28 21.96
C THR A 546 -4.58 -1.79 21.93
N LEU A 547 -5.81 -2.29 21.85
CA LEU A 547 -6.11 -3.72 21.82
C LEU A 547 -6.74 -4.09 20.48
N VAL A 548 -6.26 -5.18 19.89
CA VAL A 548 -6.75 -5.69 18.61
C VAL A 548 -7.40 -7.05 18.79
N THR A 549 -8.56 -7.25 18.18
CA THR A 549 -9.22 -8.56 18.11
C THR A 549 -9.67 -8.88 16.69
N ILE A 550 -10.16 -10.11 16.45
CA ILE A 550 -10.58 -10.59 15.14
C ILE A 550 -12.09 -10.57 15.02
N LEU A 551 -12.59 -9.96 13.94
CA LEU A 551 -14.00 -9.97 13.57
C LEU A 551 -14.20 -11.03 12.47
N CYS A 552 -14.40 -12.27 12.90
CA CYS A 552 -14.16 -13.47 12.10
C CYS A 552 -15.01 -13.59 10.84
N ASP A 553 -16.31 -13.33 10.94
CA ASP A 553 -17.30 -13.45 9.87
C ASP A 553 -18.57 -12.63 10.17
N HIS A 554 -19.40 -12.43 9.15
CA HIS A 554 -20.57 -11.57 9.22
C HIS A 554 -21.79 -12.30 9.83
N GLY A 555 -22.65 -11.54 10.53
CA GLY A 555 -23.82 -12.09 11.23
C GLY A 555 -24.88 -12.72 10.33
N SER A 556 -24.92 -12.35 9.05
CA SER A 556 -25.85 -12.96 8.07
C SER A 556 -25.71 -14.48 7.95
N ARG A 557 -24.52 -15.04 8.25
CA ARG A 557 -24.31 -16.51 8.29
C ARG A 557 -25.09 -17.21 9.40
N TYR A 558 -25.57 -16.45 10.38
CA TYR A 558 -26.26 -16.93 11.58
C TYR A 558 -27.66 -16.32 11.71
N GLN A 559 -28.25 -15.87 10.59
CA GLN A 559 -29.53 -15.16 10.56
C GLN A 559 -30.68 -15.99 11.16
N SER A 560 -30.75 -17.29 10.83
CA SER A 560 -31.78 -18.19 11.36
C SER A 560 -31.52 -18.67 12.80
N GLN A 561 -30.38 -18.28 13.39
CA GLN A 561 -29.96 -18.71 14.72
C GLN A 561 -29.68 -17.49 15.61
N LEU A 562 -28.41 -17.10 15.78
CA LEU A 562 -27.98 -16.01 16.65
C LEU A 562 -28.74 -14.69 16.38
N TRP A 563 -29.15 -14.42 15.15
CA TRP A 563 -29.88 -13.20 14.78
C TRP A 563 -31.39 -13.44 14.53
N SER A 564 -31.93 -14.58 14.99
CA SER A 564 -33.36 -14.89 15.00
C SER A 564 -33.97 -14.65 16.38
N ALA A 565 -35.07 -13.90 16.43
CA ALA A 565 -35.83 -13.66 17.66
C ALA A 565 -36.35 -14.97 18.29
N GLU A 566 -36.80 -15.91 17.45
CA GLU A 566 -37.30 -17.22 17.88
C GLU A 566 -36.20 -18.02 18.57
N PHE A 567 -35.06 -18.22 17.89
CA PHE A 567 -33.92 -18.96 18.44
C PHE A 567 -33.39 -18.31 19.73
N ARG A 568 -33.33 -16.97 19.80
CA ARG A 568 -32.91 -16.27 21.00
C ARG A 568 -33.82 -16.56 22.19
N ARG A 569 -35.16 -16.54 22.01
CA ARG A 569 -36.10 -16.88 23.08
C ARG A 569 -35.98 -18.33 23.53
N GLU A 570 -35.87 -19.27 22.59
CA GLU A 570 -35.64 -20.69 22.89
C GLU A 570 -34.38 -20.92 23.73
N ARG A 571 -33.35 -20.10 23.50
CA ARG A 571 -32.07 -20.17 24.21
C ARG A 571 -31.98 -19.23 25.42
N GLY A 572 -33.05 -18.49 25.74
CA GLY A 572 -33.12 -17.60 26.89
C GLY A 572 -32.32 -16.30 26.76
N PHE A 573 -31.95 -15.89 25.55
CA PHE A 573 -31.28 -14.61 25.30
C PHE A 573 -32.29 -13.47 25.12
N GLN A 574 -31.85 -12.24 25.43
CA GLN A 574 -32.63 -11.05 25.10
C GLN A 574 -32.76 -10.90 23.58
N VAL A 575 -33.97 -10.52 23.15
CA VAL A 575 -34.26 -10.20 21.75
C VAL A 575 -34.15 -8.69 21.57
N PRO A 576 -33.25 -8.21 20.69
CA PRO A 576 -33.18 -6.79 20.38
C PRO A 576 -34.49 -6.31 19.77
N SER A 577 -35.00 -5.18 20.27
CA SER A 577 -36.35 -4.71 19.92
C SER A 577 -36.52 -4.50 18.40
N TRP A 578 -35.48 -4.04 17.72
CA TRP A 578 -35.49 -3.80 16.27
C TRP A 578 -35.66 -5.07 15.41
N LEU A 579 -35.51 -6.27 15.97
CA LEU A 579 -35.79 -7.51 15.23
C LEU A 579 -37.28 -7.82 15.12
N GLU A 580 -38.12 -7.22 15.98
CA GLU A 580 -39.55 -7.54 16.07
C GLU A 580 -40.47 -6.34 15.98
N GLU A 581 -40.01 -5.14 16.35
CA GLU A 581 -40.86 -3.95 16.40
C GLU A 581 -41.31 -3.56 14.98
N PRO A 582 -42.63 -3.64 14.68
CA PRO A 582 -43.13 -3.20 13.40
C PRO A 582 -43.00 -1.68 13.29
N SER A 583 -42.76 -1.19 12.08
CA SER A 583 -42.72 0.26 11.84
C SER A 583 -44.07 0.89 12.20
N SER A 584 -44.03 1.93 13.03
CA SER A 584 -45.20 2.78 13.31
C SER A 584 -45.49 3.78 12.17
N ILE A 585 -44.60 3.86 11.18
CA ILE A 585 -44.73 4.76 10.02
C ILE A 585 -45.84 4.24 9.11
N LYS A 586 -46.89 5.05 8.94
CA LYS A 586 -47.96 4.75 7.99
C LYS A 586 -47.55 5.19 6.58
N PRO A 587 -47.60 4.30 5.57
CA PRO A 587 -47.30 4.67 4.19
C PRO A 587 -48.33 5.70 3.67
N PRO A 588 -47.89 6.78 3.01
CA PRO A 588 -48.78 7.82 2.49
C PRO A 588 -49.41 7.38 1.16
N PHE A 589 -50.28 6.37 1.21
CA PHE A 589 -51.02 5.92 0.02
C PHE A 589 -51.99 7.01 -0.46
N VAL A 590 -51.99 7.28 -1.76
CA VAL A 590 -52.98 8.14 -2.41
C VAL A 590 -54.07 7.23 -2.97
N SER A 591 -55.33 7.58 -2.68
CA SER A 591 -56.52 6.86 -3.13
C SER A 591 -56.83 7.07 -4.61
#